data_AF-A0A6I3D1Y1-F1
#
_entry.id   AF-A0A6I3D1Y1-F1
#
_cell.length_a   1.000
_cell.length_b   1.000
_cell.length_c   1.000
_cell.angle_alpha   90.00
_cell.angle_beta   90.00
_cell.angle_gamma   90.00
#
_symmetry.space_group_name_H-M   'P 1'
#
loop_
_entity.id
_entity.type
_entity.pdbx_description
1 polymer ?
#
loop_
_entity_poly.entity_id
_entity_poly.type
_entity_poly.pdbx_seq_one_letter_code
_entity_poly.pdbx_strand_id
1 'polypeptide(L)' 'GQVWVMGDNRSDSKDSRYFGSIDQSTIVGRAFVTVWPLGRFGLL' A
#
# COMPACT_ATOMS: atom_id res chain seq x y z
N GLY A 1 3.04 12.94 11.34
CA GLY A 1 1.81 13.11 10.53
C GLY A 1 1.03 11.81 10.57
N GLN A 2 -0.26 11.82 10.23
CA GLN A 2 -1.08 10.61 10.16
C GLN A 2 -1.48 10.34 8.71
N VAL A 3 -1.51 9.06 8.32
CA VAL A 3 -1.89 8.64 6.97
C VAL A 3 -3.05 7.65 7.04
N TRP A 4 -4.07 7.89 6.24
CA TRP A 4 -5.18 6.96 6.05
C TRP A 4 -4.87 6.07 4.84
N VAL A 5 -4.73 4.76 5.06
CA VAL A 5 -4.36 3.79 4.02
C VAL A 5 -5.54 2.90 3.66
N MET A 6 -5.67 2.56 2.37
CA MET A 6 -6.71 1.67 1.87
C MET A 6 -6.10 0.71 0.84
N GLY A 7 -6.39 -0.58 0.98
CA GLY A 7 -5.95 -1.58 0.00
C GLY A 7 -6.82 -1.56 -1.25
N ASP A 8 -6.26 -1.92 -2.40
CA ASP A 8 -7.00 -1.92 -3.68
C ASP A 8 -8.08 -3.01 -3.75
N ASN A 9 -7.85 -4.17 -3.12
CA ASN A 9 -8.89 -5.20 -2.94
C ASN A 9 -9.85 -4.82 -1.80
N ARG A 10 -10.70 -3.81 -2.04
CA ARG A 10 -11.46 -3.09 -1.00
C ARG A 10 -12.36 -3.96 -0.14
N SER A 11 -12.94 -5.01 -0.70
CA SER A 11 -13.85 -5.93 0.02
C SER A 11 -13.11 -6.90 0.94
N ASP A 12 -11.82 -7.14 0.69
CA ASP A 12 -11.01 -8.14 1.39
C ASP A 12 -9.68 -7.55 1.88
N SER A 13 -9.73 -6.29 2.32
CA SER A 13 -8.58 -5.58 2.87
C SER A 13 -8.87 -5.13 4.29
N LYS A 14 -8.06 -5.59 5.24
CA LYS A 14 -8.01 -5.04 6.60
C LYS A 14 -7.07 -3.85 6.59
N ASP A 15 -7.62 -2.67 6.36
CA ASP A 15 -6.89 -1.39 6.27
C ASP A 15 -7.38 -0.37 7.32
N SER A 16 -7.12 0.92 7.12
CA SER A 16 -7.47 1.98 8.09
C SER A 16 -8.95 2.03 8.45
N ARG A 17 -9.85 1.47 7.64
CA ARG A 17 -11.27 1.31 7.99
C ARG A 17 -11.49 0.43 9.24
N TYR A 18 -10.53 -0.44 9.57
CA TYR A 18 -10.58 -1.35 10.71
C TYR A 18 -9.69 -0.90 11.88
N PHE A 19 -8.49 -0.35 11.60
CA PHE A 19 -7.50 -0.01 12.64
C PHE A 19 -7.20 1.50 12.78
N GLY A 20 -7.80 2.35 11.97
CA GLY A 20 -7.56 3.80 11.98
C GLY A 20 -6.33 4.23 11.15
N SER A 21 -5.94 5.50 11.29
CA SER A 21 -4.75 6.03 10.61
C SER A 21 -3.46 5.48 11.22
N ILE A 22 -2.39 5.46 10.43
CA ILE A 22 -1.04 5.09 10.89
C ILE A 22 -0.14 6.32 10.99
N ASP A 23 0.85 6.27 11.88
CA ASP A 23 1.86 7.30 11.94
C ASP A 23 2.76 7.24 10.70
N GLN A 24 2.98 8.39 10.07
CA GLN A 24 3.81 8.54 8.87
C GLN A 24 5.25 8.04 9.07
N SER A 25 5.78 8.06 10.29
CA SER A 25 7.11 7.53 10.61
C SER A 25 7.23 6.01 10.41
N THR A 26 6.11 5.28 10.36
CA THR A 26 6.08 3.84 10.09
C THR A 26 6.22 3.49 8.61
N ILE A 27 6.15 4.49 7.73
CA ILE A 27 6.27 4.30 6.28
C ILE A 27 7.75 4.14 5.90
N VAL A 28 8.11 2.96 5.39
CA VAL A 28 9.47 2.66 4.92
C VAL A 28 9.75 3.25 3.54
N GLY A 29 8.76 3.28 2.65
CA GLY A 29 8.93 3.78 1.29
C GLY A 29 7.69 3.63 0.41
N ARG A 30 7.85 3.93 -0.89
CA ARG A 30 6.80 3.82 -1.91
C ARG A 30 7.17 2.75 -2.94
N ALA A 31 6.22 1.89 -3.31
CA ALA A 31 6.39 0.98 -4.44
C ALA A 31 6.44 1.77 -5.76
N PHE A 32 7.46 1.54 -6.59
CA PHE A 32 7.69 2.26 -7.86
C PHE A 32 7.96 1.36 -9.06
N VAL A 33 8.08 0.04 -8.86
CA VAL A 33 8.36 -0.93 -9.92
C VAL A 33 7.70 -2.27 -9.59
N THR A 34 7.19 -2.94 -10.60
CA THR A 34 6.80 -4.35 -10.56
C THR A 34 7.90 -5.17 -11.22
N VAL A 35 8.55 -6.04 -10.45
CA VAL A 35 9.67 -6.85 -10.95
C VAL A 35 9.21 -8.25 -11.42
N TRP A 36 8.11 -8.75 -10.88
CA TRP A 36 7.61 -10.10 -11.14
C TRP A 36 6.06 -10.12 -11.29
N PRO A 37 5.48 -10.97 -12.15
CA PRO A 37 6.14 -11.86 -13.12
C PRO A 37 6.87 -11.09 -14.22
N LEU A 38 7.90 -11.69 -14.85
CA LEU A 38 8.74 -10.99 -15.85
C LEU A 38 7.94 -10.40 -17.01
N GLY A 39 6.83 -11.05 -17.43
CA GLY A 39 5.92 -10.51 -18.44
C GLY A 39 5.12 -9.26 -18.02
N ARG A 40 5.23 -8.85 -16.74
CA ARG A 40 4.66 -7.63 -16.17
C ARG A 40 5.74 -6.69 -15.62
N PHE A 41 7.00 -6.88 -16.00
CA PHE A 41 8.08 -5.99 -15.58
C PHE A 41 7.81 -4.56 -16.07
N GLY A 42 7.77 -3.60 -15.15
CA GLY A 42 7.46 -2.20 -15.48
C GLY A 42 7.38 -1.28 -14.26
N LEU A 43 7.37 0.03 -14.52
CA LEU A 43 7.18 1.04 -13.47
C LEU A 43 5.71 1.09 -13.02
N LEU A 44 5.49 1.44 -11.75
CA LEU A 44 4.17 1.62 -11.14
C LEU A 44 3.66 3.07 -11.26
#